data_AF-A0A6J7AFE7-F1
#
_entry.id   AF-A0A6J7AFE7-F1
#
_cell.length_a   1.000
_cell.length_b   1.000
_cell.length_c   1.000
_cell.angle_alpha   90.00
_cell.angle_beta   90.00
_cell.angle_gamma   90.00
#
_symmetry.space_group_name_H-M   'P 1'
#
loop_
_entity.id
_entity.type
_entity.pdbx_description
1 polymer ?
#
loop_
_entity_poly.entity_id
_entity_poly.type
_entity_poly.pdbx_seq_one_letter_code
_entity_poly.pdbx_strand_id
1 'polypeptide(L)'
;MDLGANGFTTFRLITLPNLASALFAGGLLAFGLSFDEIVVTTFTAGPGIQTLPIWIYNNLFRPNQAPIVNVVAATLVVLSVVPIYLSQRLSQDSTTGGRF
;
A
#
# COMPACT_ATOMS: atom_id res chain seq x y z
N MET A 1 -34.49 -9.88 -7.12
CA MET A 1 -33.55 -10.73 -6.32
C MET A 1 -33.49 -12.12 -6.98
N ASP A 2 -33.39 -12.15 -8.31
CA ASP A 2 -34.21 -13.09 -9.10
C ASP A 2 -33.48 -14.33 -9.62
N LEU A 3 -32.20 -14.52 -9.26
CA LEU A 3 -31.42 -15.72 -9.62
C LEU A 3 -31.21 -16.70 -8.45
N GLY A 4 -31.82 -16.49 -7.28
CA GLY A 4 -31.73 -17.41 -6.14
C GLY A 4 -30.34 -17.53 -5.50
N ALA A 5 -29.38 -16.67 -5.88
CA ALA A 5 -28.05 -16.66 -5.30
C ALA A 5 -28.07 -16.15 -3.85
N ASN A 6 -27.44 -16.88 -2.93
CA ASN A 6 -27.28 -16.45 -1.55
C ASN A 6 -26.37 -15.20 -1.46
N GLY A 7 -26.44 -14.46 -0.35
CA GLY A 7 -25.69 -13.21 -0.17
C GLY A 7 -24.16 -13.35 -0.29
N PHE A 8 -23.59 -14.47 0.16
CA PHE A 8 -22.16 -14.74 0.03
C PHE A 8 -21.75 -14.98 -1.42
N THR A 9 -22.57 -15.73 -2.18
CA THR A 9 -22.38 -15.97 -3.62
C THR A 9 -22.42 -14.65 -4.39
N THR A 10 -23.40 -13.78 -4.09
CA THR A 10 -23.51 -12.44 -4.70
C THR A 10 -22.30 -11.56 -4.34
N PHE A 11 -21.87 -11.55 -3.09
CA PHE A 11 -20.68 -10.81 -2.68
C PHE A 11 -19.44 -11.28 -3.42
N ARG A 12 -19.15 -12.59 -3.42
CA ARG A 12 -17.91 -13.13 -4.00
C ARG A 12 -17.86 -13.01 -5.52
N LEU A 13 -18.99 -13.17 -6.21
CA LEU A 13 -19.03 -13.23 -7.68
C LEU A 13 -19.36 -11.90 -8.34
N ILE A 14 -20.04 -10.98 -7.63
CA ILE A 14 -20.49 -9.71 -8.21
C ILE A 14 -19.87 -8.55 -7.45
N THR A 15 -20.14 -8.42 -6.15
CA THR A 15 -19.73 -7.22 -5.39
C THR A 15 -18.21 -7.09 -5.26
N LEU A 16 -17.53 -8.17 -4.89
CA LEU A 16 -16.08 -8.18 -4.67
C LEU A 16 -15.30 -7.95 -5.97
N PRO A 17 -15.59 -8.62 -7.12
CA PRO A 17 -14.95 -8.30 -8.39
C PRO A 17 -15.24 -6.87 -8.86
N ASN A 18 -16.45 -6.37 -8.64
CA ASN A 18 -16.83 -5.01 -9.04
C ASN A 18 -16.10 -3.94 -8.21
N LEU A 19 -15.78 -4.22 -6.94
CA LEU A 19 -15.01 -3.33 -6.07
C LEU A 19 -13.50 -3.62 -6.06
N ALA A 20 -13.03 -4.64 -6.79
CA ALA A 20 -11.66 -5.14 -6.69
C ALA A 20 -10.62 -4.07 -7.07
N SER A 21 -10.87 -3.29 -8.12
CA SER A 21 -9.98 -2.20 -8.55
C SER A 21 -9.91 -1.08 -7.51
N ALA A 22 -11.05 -0.70 -6.93
CA ALA A 22 -11.13 0.31 -5.88
C ALA A 22 -10.43 -0.16 -4.58
N LEU A 23 -10.63 -1.43 -4.20
CA LEU A 23 -9.95 -2.04 -3.05
C LEU A 23 -8.44 -2.11 -3.27
N PHE A 24 -8.00 -2.44 -4.48
CA PHE A 24 -6.57 -2.46 -4.81
C PHE A 24 -5.96 -1.06 -4.71
N ALA A 25 -6.60 -0.05 -5.30
CA ALA A 25 -6.15 1.34 -5.20
C ALA A 25 -6.11 1.85 -3.75
N GLY A 26 -7.16 1.58 -2.97
CA GLY A 26 -7.21 1.90 -1.55
C GLY A 26 -6.16 1.16 -0.72
N GLY A 27 -5.87 -0.10 -1.06
CA GLY A 27 -4.83 -0.90 -0.43
C GLY A 27 -3.43 -0.33 -0.67
N LEU A 28 -3.13 0.14 -1.88
CA LEU A 28 -1.86 0.81 -2.18
C LEU A 28 -1.70 2.12 -1.42
N LEU A 29 -2.78 2.91 -1.30
CA LEU A 29 -2.78 4.14 -0.52
C LEU A 29 -2.54 3.84 0.97
N ALA A 30 -3.27 2.87 1.54
CA ALA A 30 -3.10 2.46 2.94
C ALA A 30 -1.69 1.91 3.23
N PHE A 31 -1.12 1.15 2.28
CA PHE A 31 0.27 0.69 2.37
C PHE A 31 1.24 1.88 2.44
N GLY A 32 1.10 2.87 1.56
CA GLY A 32 1.94 4.07 1.59
C GLY A 32 1.83 4.83 2.91
N LEU A 33 0.61 5.06 3.39
CA LEU A 33 0.35 5.74 4.66
C LEU A 33 0.94 5.01 5.87
N SER A 34 1.04 3.67 5.83
CA SER A 34 1.63 2.90 6.93
C SER A 34 3.10 3.24 7.24
N PHE A 35 3.85 3.72 6.25
CA PHE A 35 5.24 4.16 6.44
C PHE A 35 5.34 5.61 6.96
N ASP A 36 4.27 6.39 6.86
CA ASP A 36 4.22 7.81 7.27
C ASP A 36 3.87 7.98 8.76
N GLU A 37 3.24 6.98 9.39
CA GLU A 37 2.83 7.04 10.80
C GLU A 37 3.96 6.80 11.83
N ILE A 38 5.16 7.32 11.60
CA ILE A 38 6.31 7.13 12.52
C ILE A 38 5.99 7.62 13.94
N VAL A 39 5.28 8.74 14.06
CA VAL A 39 4.92 9.34 15.36
C VAL A 39 4.04 8.38 16.16
N VAL A 40 2.94 7.91 15.57
CA VAL A 40 2.00 6.99 16.23
C VAL A 40 2.70 5.66 16.52
N THR A 41 3.48 5.15 15.58
CA THR A 41 4.18 3.87 15.73
C THR A 41 5.20 3.92 16.86
N THR A 42 5.90 5.05 17.06
CA THR A 42 6.89 5.19 18.14
C THR A 42 6.24 5.13 19.53
N PHE A 43 5.01 5.64 19.68
CA PHE A 43 4.27 5.58 20.95
C PHE A 43 3.52 4.25 21.17
N THR A 44 3.18 3.55 20.07
CA THR A 44 2.36 2.33 20.12
C THR A 44 3.21 1.05 20.06
N ALA A 45 4.42 1.12 19.50
CA ALA A 45 5.33 -0.01 19.41
C ALA A 45 5.82 -0.44 20.81
N GLY A 46 5.75 -1.74 21.09
CA GLY A 46 6.25 -2.30 22.34
C GLY A 46 7.78 -2.20 22.48
N PRO A 47 8.31 -2.36 23.71
CA PRO A 47 9.75 -2.34 23.94
C PRO A 47 10.48 -3.37 23.08
N GLY A 48 11.57 -2.94 22.43
CA GLY A 48 12.38 -3.81 21.57
C GLY A 48 11.81 -4.06 20.17
N ILE A 49 10.61 -3.56 19.84
CA ILE A 49 10.06 -3.65 18.49
C ILE A 49 10.62 -2.51 17.64
N GLN A 50 11.36 -2.89 16.61
CA GLN A 50 11.94 -1.94 15.67
C GLN A 50 11.37 -2.18 14.27
N THR A 51 10.44 -1.32 13.87
CA THR A 51 9.94 -1.28 12.49
C THR A 51 10.95 -0.60 11.58
N LEU A 52 10.81 -0.82 10.28
CA LEU A 52 11.71 -0.23 9.29
C LEU A 52 11.70 1.32 9.32
N PRO A 53 10.54 2.01 9.43
CA PRO A 53 10.50 3.46 9.62
C PRO A 53 11.18 3.94 10.91
N ILE A 54 10.99 3.24 12.04
CA ILE A 54 11.65 3.56 13.32
C ILE A 54 13.16 3.37 13.20
N TRP A 55 13.62 2.33 12.51
CA TRP A 55 15.05 2.12 12.27
C TRP A 55 15.65 3.25 11.44
N ILE A 56 14.99 3.67 10.35
CA ILE A 56 15.44 4.79 9.52
C ILE A 56 15.54 6.06 10.37
N TYR A 57 14.49 6.39 11.12
CA TYR A 57 14.44 7.57 11.99
C TYR A 57 15.58 7.58 13.03
N ASN A 58 15.81 6.46 13.72
CA ASN A 58 16.84 6.34 14.75
C ASN A 58 18.28 6.44 14.22
N ASN A 59 18.50 6.09 12.96
CA ASN A 59 19.84 6.07 12.35
C ASN A 59 20.10 7.25 11.41
N LEU A 60 19.08 8.08 11.13
CA LEU A 60 19.18 9.26 10.28
C LEU A 60 20.27 10.24 10.72
N PHE A 61 20.40 10.43 12.04
CA PHE A 61 21.37 11.38 12.62
C PHE A 61 22.74 10.75 12.95
N ARG A 62 22.98 9.50 12.53
CA ARG A 62 24.24 8.80 12.79
C ARG A 62 25.13 8.84 11.54
N PRO A 63 26.27 9.58 11.55
CA PRO A 63 27.09 9.80 10.35
C PRO A 63 27.57 8.51 9.69
N ASN A 64 28.00 7.54 10.51
CA ASN A 64 28.49 6.25 10.04
C ASN A 64 27.40 5.36 9.42
N GLN A 65 26.11 5.68 9.64
CA GLN A 65 24.99 4.90 9.12
C GLN A 65 24.28 5.58 7.95
N ALA A 66 24.56 6.86 7.68
CA ALA A 66 23.93 7.62 6.61
C ALA A 66 23.99 6.92 5.23
N PRO A 67 25.10 6.26 4.81
CA PRO A 67 25.11 5.52 3.55
C PRO A 67 24.12 4.36 3.52
N ILE A 68 24.00 3.62 4.63
CA ILE A 68 23.11 2.46 4.74
C ILE A 68 21.66 2.93 4.72
N VAL A 69 21.33 3.97 5.49
CA VAL A 69 19.99 4.57 5.54
C VAL A 69 19.57 5.07 4.15
N ASN A 70 20.47 5.73 3.42
CA ASN A 70 20.19 6.22 2.08
C ASN A 70 19.91 5.10 1.07
N VAL A 71 20.67 4.00 1.12
CA VAL A 71 20.43 2.85 0.23
C VAL A 71 19.09 2.19 0.54
N VAL A 72 18.76 2.01 1.82
CA VAL A 72 17.46 1.47 2.23
C VAL A 72 16.32 2.38 1.78
N ALA A 73 16.43 3.70 2.02
CA ALA A 73 15.43 4.67 1.61
C ALA A 73 15.23 4.69 0.08
N ALA A 74 16.32 4.69 -0.70
CA ALA A 74 16.25 4.62 -2.15
C ALA A 74 15.57 3.32 -2.62
N THR A 75 15.89 2.18 -1.99
CA THR A 75 15.27 0.89 -2.31
C THR A 75 13.77 0.91 -2.04
N LEU A 76 13.31 1.49 -0.93
CA LEU A 76 11.89 1.65 -0.62
C LEU A 76 11.17 2.54 -1.64
N VAL A 77 11.80 3.63 -2.08
CA VAL A 77 11.24 4.50 -3.12
C VAL A 77 11.09 3.73 -4.43
N VAL A 78 12.09 2.96 -4.85
CA VAL A 78 11.97 2.12 -6.05
C VAL A 78 10.87 1.08 -5.89
N LEU A 79 10.78 0.43 -4.72
CA LEU A 79 9.74 -0.56 -4.42
C LEU A 79 8.35 0.04 -4.40
N SER A 80 8.16 1.29 -3.96
CA SER A 80 6.85 1.95 -3.94
C SER A 80 6.40 2.41 -5.34
N VAL A 81 7.35 2.73 -6.23
CA VAL A 81 7.06 3.10 -7.62
C VAL A 81 6.48 1.93 -8.42
N VAL A 82 6.94 0.69 -8.20
CA VAL A 82 6.49 -0.50 -8.94
C VAL A 82 4.97 -0.73 -8.86
N PRO A 83 4.34 -0.82 -7.68
CA PRO A 83 2.90 -1.03 -7.57
C PRO A 83 2.09 0.19 -8.02
N ILE A 84 2.59 1.42 -7.83
CA ILE A 84 1.95 2.63 -8.35
C ILE A 84 1.93 2.60 -9.88
N TYR A 85 3.05 2.25 -10.50
CA TYR A 85 3.17 2.10 -11.94
C TYR A 85 2.23 1.02 -12.49
N LEU A 86 2.18 -0.15 -11.84
CA LEU A 86 1.25 -1.23 -12.18
C LEU A 86 -0.21 -0.78 -12.07
N SER A 87 -0.57 -0.08 -10.98
CA SER A 87 -1.91 0.46 -10.77
C SER A 87 -2.31 1.46 -11.86
N GLN A 88 -1.39 2.34 -12.26
CA GLN A 88 -1.62 3.29 -13.34
C GLN A 88 -1.84 2.58 -14.68
N ARG A 89 -1.05 1.55 -15.00
CA ARG A 89 -1.23 0.75 -16.23
C ARG A 89 -2.58 0.03 -16.26
N LEU A 90 -2.96 -0.62 -15.17
CA LEU A 90 -4.24 -1.33 -15.07
C LEU A 90 -5.45 -0.38 -15.08
N SER A 91 -5.30 0.83 -14.52
CA SER A 91 -6.36 1.84 -14.53
C SER A 91 -6.55 2.51 -15.89
N GLN A 92 -5.50 2.64 -16.72
CA GLN A 92 -5.57 3.20 -18.08
C GLN A 92 -6.40 2.32 -19.04
N ASP A 93 -6.38 0.99 -18.85
CA ASP A 93 -7.20 0.07 -19.64
C ASP A 93 -8.70 0.20 -19.29
N SER A 94 -9.02 0.61 -18.05
CA SER A 94 -10.40 0.72 -17.57
C SER A 94 -11.10 2.02 -18.02
N THR A 95 -10.36 3.10 -18.27
CA THR A 95 -10.93 4.39 -18.71
C THR A 95 -11.21 4.47 -20.21
N THR A 96 -10.64 3.59 -21.02
CA THR A 96 -10.84 3.59 -22.49
C THR A 96 -12.11 2.82 -22.93
N GLY A 97 -12.68 1.97 -22.08
CA GLY A 97 -13.86 1.15 -22.40
C GLY A 97 -15.24 1.80 -22.20
N GLY A 98 -15.30 3.03 -21.67
CA GLY A 98 -16.55 3.69 -21.26
C GLY A 98 -17.20 4.60 -22.31
N ARG A 99 -17.14 4.26 -23.60
CA ARG A 99 -17.84 4.97 -24.68
C ARG A 99 -18.76 4.05 -25.46
N PHE A 100 -19.79 3.51 -24.80
CA PHE A 100 -21.06 3.12 -25.42
C PHE A 100 -22.18 3.29 -24.39
#